data_AF-A0A087TZI9-F1
#
_entry.id   AF-A0A087TZI9-F1
#
_cell.length_a   1.000
_cell.length_b   1.000
_cell.length_c   1.000
_cell.angle_alpha   90.00
_cell.angle_beta   90.00
_cell.angle_gamma   90.00
#
_symmetry.space_group_name_H-M   'P 1'
#
loop_
_entity.id
_entity.type
_entity.pdbx_description
1 polymer ?
#
loop_
_entity_poly.entity_id
_entity_poly.type
_entity_poly.pdbx_seq_one_letter_code
_entity_poly.pdbx_strand_id
1 'polypeptide(L)'
;MNSIAQDDRVISLISISGLPNILDNLKDQLIRCQKALNKFLEEKRSMFPRFYFLGDEDLLEILGQSTKAIVIQSHLKKLFAGIHHVLFDDSMKSIISMVSVENEVVNLRKHVLVTSEIEVWLKELADEMRNTL
;
A
#
# COMPACT_ATOMS: atom_id res chain seq x y z
N MET A 1 1.46 -20.42 22.00
CA MET A 1 -0.01 -20.30 21.89
C MET A 1 -0.73 -21.61 22.17
N ASN A 2 -0.29 -22.75 21.65
CA ASN A 2 -0.92 -24.06 21.95
C ASN A 2 -1.05 -24.39 23.44
N SER A 3 -0.09 -23.98 24.27
CA SER A 3 -0.13 -24.19 25.74
C SER A 3 -1.17 -23.33 26.46
N ILE A 4 -1.55 -22.18 25.90
CA ILE A 4 -2.60 -21.30 26.43
C ILE A 4 -3.98 -21.80 25.99
N ALA A 5 -4.08 -22.31 24.76
CA ALA A 5 -5.30 -22.92 24.24
C ALA A 5 -5.71 -24.25 24.93
N GLN A 6 -4.83 -24.83 25.77
CA GLN A 6 -5.12 -26.04 26.54
C GLN A 6 -5.56 -25.77 27.99
N ASP A 7 -5.32 -24.57 28.52
CA ASP A 7 -5.71 -24.20 29.89
C ASP A 7 -5.99 -22.69 29.99
N ASP A 8 -7.27 -22.34 29.99
CA ASP A 8 -7.76 -20.94 29.97
C ASP A 8 -7.62 -20.21 31.31
N ARG A 9 -7.12 -20.86 32.37
CA ARG A 9 -6.98 -20.24 33.69
C ARG A 9 -5.83 -19.23 33.68
N VAL A 10 -6.10 -17.97 34.03
CA VAL A 10 -5.09 -16.89 34.07
C VAL A 10 -3.86 -17.23 34.94
N ILE A 11 -4.04 -18.04 36.00
CA ILE A 11 -2.96 -18.49 36.90
C ILE A 11 -1.96 -19.42 36.17
N SER A 12 -2.39 -20.15 35.15
CA SER A 12 -1.52 -21.05 34.36
C SER A 12 -0.43 -20.26 33.62
N LEU A 13 -0.69 -18.99 33.26
CA LEU A 13 0.26 -18.10 32.59
C LEU A 13 1.46 -17.79 33.48
N ILE A 14 1.25 -17.64 34.80
CA ILE A 14 2.33 -17.40 35.78
C ILE A 14 3.24 -18.65 35.89
N SER A 15 2.70 -19.82 35.56
CA SER A 15 3.41 -21.11 35.59
C SER A 15 4.33 -21.28 34.37
N ILE A 16 4.21 -20.44 33.35
CA ILE A 16 5.07 -20.48 32.16
C ILE A 16 6.42 -19.87 32.51
N SER A 17 7.44 -20.72 32.62
CA SER A 17 8.81 -20.34 32.93
C SER A 17 9.34 -19.28 31.97
N GLY A 18 9.78 -18.14 32.51
CA GLY A 18 10.39 -17.07 31.72
C GLY A 18 9.42 -16.27 30.84
N LEU A 19 8.10 -16.40 31.03
CA LEU A 19 7.09 -15.65 30.26
C LEU A 19 7.34 -14.13 30.23
N PRO A 20 7.71 -13.45 31.34
CA PRO A 20 8.01 -12.01 31.30
C PRO A 20 9.12 -11.68 30.30
N ASN A 21 10.23 -12.43 30.33
CA ASN A 21 11.37 -12.22 29.43
C ASN A 21 11.00 -12.50 27.96
N ILE A 22 10.12 -13.49 27.71
CA ILE A 22 9.63 -13.78 26.36
C ILE A 22 8.78 -12.62 25.85
N LEU A 23 7.87 -12.09 26.67
CA LEU A 23 7.02 -10.96 26.32
C LEU A 23 7.84 -9.69 26.07
N ASP A 24 8.83 -9.41 26.91
CA ASP A 24 9.73 -8.27 26.73
C ASP A 24 10.55 -8.41 25.44
N ASN A 25 11.08 -9.59 25.13
CA ASN A 25 11.80 -9.83 23.88
C ASN A 25 10.88 -9.68 22.66
N LEU A 26 9.67 -10.23 22.70
CA LEU A 26 8.68 -10.07 21.62
C LEU A 26 8.32 -8.59 21.41
N LYS A 27 8.11 -7.86 22.50
CA LYS A 27 7.86 -6.41 22.45
C LYS A 27 9.03 -5.67 21.81
N ASP A 28 10.26 -5.97 22.20
CA ASP A 28 11.46 -5.35 21.63
C ASP A 28 11.62 -5.66 20.14
N GLN A 29 11.34 -6.90 19.73
CA GLN A 29 11.35 -7.30 18.32
C GLN A 29 10.29 -6.53 17.52
N LEU A 30 9.07 -6.42 18.03
CA LEU A 30 7.99 -5.65 17.40
C LEU A 30 8.36 -4.17 17.25
N ILE A 31 8.95 -3.55 18.27
CA ILE A 31 9.40 -2.16 18.21
C ILE A 31 10.47 -1.98 17.11
N ARG A 32 11.40 -2.92 16.97
CA ARG A 32 12.42 -2.87 15.90
C ARG A 32 11.79 -3.00 14.52
N CYS A 33 10.87 -3.95 14.34
CA CYS A 33 10.13 -4.11 13.09
C CYS A 33 9.33 -2.86 12.73
N GLN A 34 8.62 -2.26 13.70
CA GLN A 34 7.85 -1.04 13.49
C GLN A 34 8.74 0.15 13.09
N LYS A 35 9.91 0.30 13.73
CA LYS A 35 10.87 1.35 13.35
C LYS A 35 11.41 1.17 11.93
N ALA A 36 11.76 -0.05 11.55
CA ALA A 36 12.24 -0.36 10.21
C ALA A 36 11.15 -0.11 9.16
N LEU A 37 9.91 -0.50 9.47
CA LEU A 37 8.74 -0.28 8.62
C LEU A 37 8.46 1.22 8.43
N ASN A 38 8.44 2.00 9.51
CA ASN A 38 8.23 3.45 9.44
C ASN A 38 9.30 4.14 8.59
N LYS A 39 10.57 3.74 8.74
CA LYS A 39 11.67 4.25 7.91
C LYS A 39 11.44 3.91 6.43
N PHE A 40 11.07 2.67 6.12
CA PHE A 40 10.78 2.25 4.75
C PHE A 40 9.59 3.01 4.13
N LEU A 41 8.51 3.21 4.89
CA LEU A 41 7.35 3.98 4.42
C LEU A 41 7.71 5.45 4.17
N GLU A 42 8.52 6.05 5.04
CA GLU A 42 8.98 7.42 4.87
C GLU A 42 9.89 7.58 3.63
N GLU A 43 10.78 6.62 3.37
CA GLU A 43 11.58 6.57 2.15
C GLU A 43 10.68 6.52 0.90
N LYS A 44 9.63 5.69 0.91
CA LYS A 44 8.65 5.62 -0.18
C LYS A 44 7.84 6.91 -0.33
N ARG A 45 7.43 7.55 0.76
CA ARG A 45 6.75 8.86 0.75
C ARG A 45 7.63 9.97 0.17
N SER A 46 8.92 9.95 0.47
CA SER A 46 9.89 10.90 -0.08
C SER A 46 10.03 10.77 -1.60
N MET A 47 9.98 9.55 -2.13
CA MET A 47 10.05 9.29 -3.58
C MET A 47 8.80 9.78 -4.33
N PHE A 48 7.61 9.66 -3.74
CA PHE A 48 6.35 10.13 -4.32
C PHE A 48 5.51 10.89 -3.29
N PRO A 49 5.57 12.24 -3.28
CA PRO A 49 4.94 13.07 -2.25
C PRO A 49 3.42 12.92 -2.10
N ARG A 50 2.70 12.31 -3.04
CA ARG A 50 1.26 12.07 -2.85
C ARG A 50 0.96 10.95 -1.86
N PHE A 51 1.94 10.09 -1.55
CA PHE A 51 1.79 9.07 -0.51
C PHE A 51 1.66 9.66 0.91
N TYR A 52 1.95 10.94 1.13
CA TYR A 52 1.62 11.62 2.39
C TYR A 52 0.11 11.76 2.61
N PHE A 53 -0.72 11.63 1.56
CA PHE A 53 -2.18 11.63 1.68
C PHE A 53 -2.78 10.25 1.99
N LEU A 54 -1.95 9.20 2.04
CA LEU A 54 -2.37 7.84 2.40
C LEU A 54 -1.93 7.49 3.83
N GLY A 55 -2.80 6.78 4.55
CA GLY A 55 -2.43 6.13 5.81
C GLY A 55 -1.43 5.00 5.59
N ASP A 56 -0.75 4.59 6.67
CA ASP A 56 0.29 3.55 6.60
C ASP A 56 -0.26 2.21 6.09
N GLU A 57 -1.49 1.85 6.46
CA GLU A 57 -2.17 0.63 5.99
C GLU A 57 -2.45 0.67 4.47
N ASP A 58 -3.02 1.76 3.98
CA ASP A 58 -3.28 1.99 2.54
C ASP A 58 -1.96 1.97 1.74
N LEU A 59 -0.90 2.58 2.29
CA LEU A 59 0.41 2.63 1.65
C LEU A 59 1.05 1.24 1.60
N LEU A 60 0.93 0.43 2.65
CA LEU A 60 1.42 -0.94 2.63
C LEU A 60 0.64 -1.82 1.67
N GLU A 61 -0.68 -1.64 1.60
CA GLU A 61 -1.52 -2.40 0.68
C GLU A 61 -1.15 -2.11 -0.78
N ILE A 62 -0.98 -0.83 -1.13
CA ILE A 62 -0.62 -0.44 -2.50
C ILE A 62 0.81 -0.86 -2.87
N LEU A 63 1.75 -0.85 -1.91
CA LEU A 63 3.12 -1.33 -2.11
C LEU A 63 3.19 -2.86 -2.24
N GLY A 64 2.38 -3.59 -1.46
CA GLY A 64 2.35 -5.05 -1.45
C GLY A 64 1.54 -5.67 -2.59
N GLN A 65 0.56 -4.94 -3.13
CA GLN A 65 -0.35 -5.41 -4.19
C GLN A 65 -0.27 -4.54 -5.45
N SER A 66 0.90 -4.01 -5.76
CA SER A 66 1.15 -3.06 -6.86
C SER A 66 0.85 -3.57 -8.27
N THR A 67 0.54 -4.87 -8.44
CA THR A 67 0.18 -5.50 -9.71
C THR A 67 -1.31 -5.82 -9.84
N LYS A 68 -2.09 -5.74 -8.76
CA LYS A 68 -3.53 -6.04 -8.81
C LYS A 68 -4.31 -4.79 -9.18
N ALA A 69 -4.80 -4.74 -10.41
CA ALA A 69 -5.59 -3.63 -10.97
C ALA A 69 -6.74 -3.16 -10.05
N ILE A 70 -7.46 -4.09 -9.42
CA ILE A 70 -8.59 -3.78 -8.52
C ILE A 70 -8.14 -2.95 -7.31
N VAL A 71 -7.02 -3.36 -6.69
CA VAL A 71 -6.47 -2.68 -5.51
C VAL A 71 -5.95 -1.30 -5.91
N ILE A 72 -5.18 -1.25 -7.00
CA ILE A 72 -4.64 -0.01 -7.56
C ILE A 72 -5.75 1.02 -7.83
N GLN A 73 -6.86 0.62 -8.44
CA GLN A 73 -7.97 1.55 -8.73
C GLN A 73 -8.56 2.17 -7.46
N SER A 74 -8.74 1.38 -6.39
CA SER A 74 -9.31 1.87 -5.14
C SER A 74 -8.44 2.96 -4.49
N HIS A 75 -7.11 2.81 -4.54
CA HIS A 75 -6.17 3.79 -4.00
C HIS A 75 -5.90 4.95 -4.97
N LEU A 76 -5.94 4.73 -6.29
CA LEU A 76 -5.81 5.79 -7.29
C LEU A 76 -6.87 6.88 -7.09
N LYS A 77 -8.11 6.51 -6.78
CA LYS A 77 -9.18 7.45 -6.44
C LYS A 77 -8.86 8.31 -5.22
N LYS A 78 -8.15 7.75 -4.22
CA LYS A 78 -7.69 8.50 -3.04
C LYS A 78 -6.51 9.43 -3.38
N LEU A 79 -5.61 9.00 -4.26
CA LEU A 79 -4.39 9.73 -4.65
C LEU A 79 -4.64 10.84 -5.68
N PHE A 80 -5.66 10.70 -6.54
CA PHE A 80 -5.99 11.60 -7.63
C PHE A 80 -7.47 11.96 -7.56
N ALA A 81 -7.79 13.17 -7.09
CA ALA A 81 -9.17 13.63 -6.97
C ALA A 81 -9.94 13.67 -8.31
N GLY A 82 -9.23 13.82 -9.44
CA GLY A 82 -9.82 13.85 -10.78
C GLY A 82 -10.02 12.47 -11.43
N ILE A 83 -9.50 11.39 -10.83
CA ILE A 83 -9.59 10.04 -11.39
C ILE A 83 -10.53 9.20 -10.52
N HIS A 84 -11.64 8.76 -11.09
CA HIS A 84 -12.53 7.79 -10.44
C HIS A 84 -12.03 6.36 -10.65
N HIS A 85 -11.69 6.03 -11.88
CA HIS A 85 -11.06 4.76 -12.26
C HIS A 85 -10.21 4.94 -13.52
N VAL A 86 -9.41 3.93 -13.85
CA VAL A 86 -8.56 3.91 -15.05
C VAL A 86 -8.89 2.70 -15.91
N LEU A 87 -8.81 2.87 -17.22
CA LEU A 87 -8.95 1.78 -18.17
C LEU A 87 -7.57 1.18 -18.45
N PHE A 88 -7.52 -0.14 -18.43
CA PHE A 88 -6.33 -0.90 -18.77
C PHE A 88 -6.45 -1.46 -20.20
N ASP A 89 -5.31 -1.72 -20.82
CA ASP A 89 -5.19 -2.50 -22.04
C ASP A 89 -5.70 -3.95 -21.85
N ASP A 90 -5.95 -4.67 -22.95
CA ASP A 90 -6.39 -6.07 -22.97
C ASP A 90 -5.46 -7.00 -22.18
N SER A 91 -4.17 -6.65 -22.11
CA SER A 91 -3.16 -7.40 -21.33
C SER A 91 -3.16 -7.05 -19.83
N MET A 92 -3.96 -6.07 -19.39
CA MET A 92 -4.00 -5.52 -18.02
C MET A 92 -2.64 -5.01 -17.50
N LYS A 93 -1.73 -4.65 -18.42
CA LYS A 93 -0.37 -4.19 -18.10
C LYS A 93 -0.18 -2.69 -18.20
N SER A 94 -0.99 -2.02 -19.00
CA SER A 94 -0.83 -0.59 -19.29
C SER A 94 -2.13 0.15 -19.08
N ILE A 95 -2.04 1.35 -18.54
CA ILE A 95 -3.16 2.29 -18.38
C ILE A 95 -3.28 3.08 -19.69
N ILE A 96 -4.46 3.00 -20.31
CA ILE A 96 -4.77 3.63 -21.59
C ILE A 96 -5.57 4.93 -21.42
N SER A 97 -6.46 4.98 -20.43
CA SER A 97 -7.36 6.12 -20.22
C SER A 97 -7.67 6.32 -18.75
N MET A 98 -7.96 7.57 -18.38
CA MET A 98 -8.49 7.92 -17.07
C MET A 98 -9.98 8.28 -17.19
N VAL A 99 -10.76 7.90 -16.19
CA VAL A 99 -12.20 8.12 -16.17
C VAL A 99 -12.58 8.92 -14.92
N SER A 100 -13.30 10.02 -15.11
CA SER A 100 -13.78 10.88 -14.03
C SER A 100 -15.01 10.31 -13.33
N VAL A 101 -15.46 10.95 -12.25
CA VAL A 101 -16.69 10.56 -11.54
C VAL A 101 -17.95 10.79 -12.37
N GLU A 102 -17.88 11.68 -13.35
CA GLU A 102 -18.97 12.01 -14.28
C GLU A 102 -18.94 11.15 -15.54
N ASN A 103 -18.11 10.08 -15.55
CA ASN A 103 -17.86 9.21 -16.70
C ASN A 103 -17.21 9.92 -17.90
N GLU A 104 -16.52 11.04 -17.67
CA GLU A 104 -15.66 11.63 -18.69
C GLU A 104 -14.44 10.72 -18.89
N VAL A 105 -14.19 10.32 -20.14
CA VAL A 105 -13.06 9.46 -20.50
C VAL A 105 -12.01 10.30 -21.20
N VAL A 106 -10.82 10.38 -20.62
CA VAL A 106 -9.66 11.04 -21.21
C VAL A 106 -8.62 9.98 -21.55
N ASN A 107 -8.36 9.82 -22.85
CA ASN A 107 -7.32 8.91 -23.35
C ASN A 107 -5.95 9.54 -23.17
N LEU A 108 -5.02 8.81 -22.55
CA LEU A 108 -3.65 9.25 -22.37
C LEU A 108 -2.92 9.26 -23.72
N ARG A 109 -2.11 10.29 -24.00
CA ARG A 109 -1.30 10.34 -25.23
C ARG A 109 -0.28 9.21 -25.29
N LYS A 110 0.29 8.87 -24.13
CA LYS A 110 1.21 7.76 -23.94
C LYS A 110 0.64 6.81 -22.89
N HIS A 111 0.56 5.53 -23.24
CA HIS A 111 0.12 4.51 -22.28
C HIS A 111 1.17 4.34 -21.17
N VAL A 112 0.70 4.28 -19.93
CA VAL A 112 1.58 4.14 -18.75
C VAL A 112 1.68 2.66 -18.39
N LEU A 113 2.90 2.13 -18.34
CA LEU A 113 3.12 0.72 -18.00
C LEU A 113 3.09 0.53 -16.48
N VAL A 114 2.26 -0.40 -16.00
CA VAL A 114 2.25 -0.81 -14.60
C VAL A 114 3.40 -1.79 -14.36
N THR A 115 4.35 -1.37 -13.54
CA THR A 115 5.51 -2.16 -13.13
C THR A 115 5.46 -2.46 -11.64
N SER A 116 6.42 -3.24 -11.13
CA SER A 116 6.55 -3.52 -9.70
C SER A 116 6.90 -2.27 -8.87
N GLU A 117 7.57 -1.29 -9.47
CA GLU A 117 7.99 -0.04 -8.83
C GLU A 117 6.88 1.01 -8.94
N ILE A 118 6.02 1.04 -7.93
CA ILE A 118 4.78 1.82 -7.97
C ILE A 118 5.00 3.33 -8.07
N GLU A 119 6.02 3.83 -7.39
CA GLU A 119 6.42 5.23 -7.39
C GLU A 119 6.80 5.73 -8.79
N VAL A 120 7.39 4.86 -9.63
CA VAL A 120 7.87 5.23 -10.97
C VAL A 120 6.68 5.43 -11.90
N TRP A 121 5.80 4.44 -12.01
CA TRP A 121 4.67 4.52 -12.93
C TRP A 121 3.58 5.49 -12.43
N LEU A 122 3.40 5.67 -11.12
CA LEU A 122 2.48 6.69 -10.59
C LEU A 122 2.95 8.11 -10.91
N LYS A 123 4.26 8.33 -10.88
CA LYS A 123 4.86 9.60 -11.30
C LYS A 123 4.67 9.81 -12.80
N GLU A 124 4.93 8.78 -13.61
CA GLU A 124 4.68 8.82 -15.06
C GLU A 124 3.20 9.10 -15.37
N LEU A 125 2.26 8.48 -14.64
CA LEU A 125 0.83 8.76 -14.77
C LEU A 125 0.50 10.21 -14.44
N ALA A 126 1.08 10.78 -13.38
CA ALA A 126 0.86 12.17 -13.03
C ALA A 126 1.43 13.15 -14.08
N ASP A 127 2.58 12.82 -14.65
CA ASP A 127 3.20 13.61 -15.72
C ASP A 127 2.40 13.51 -17.03
N GLU A 128 1.97 12.31 -17.42
CA GLU A 128 1.15 12.10 -18.63
C GLU A 128 -0.25 12.71 -18.51
N MET A 129 -0.84 12.72 -17.32
CA MET A 129 -2.08 13.43 -17.05
C MET A 129 -1.93 14.93 -17.34
N ARG A 130 -0.79 15.54 -16.97
CA ARG A 130 -0.50 16.95 -17.26
C ARG A 130 -0.18 17.19 -18.74
N ASN A 131 0.50 16.26 -19.41
CA ASN A 131 0.89 16.40 -20.82
C ASN A 131 -0.29 16.19 -21.79
N THR A 132 -1.28 15.40 -21.36
CA THR A 132 -2.46 15.08 -22.18
C THR A 132 -3.43 16.27 -22.24
N LEU A 133 -3.64 16.93 -21.10
CA LEU A 133 -4.45 18.16 -20.94
C LEU A 133 -3.80 19.37 -21.62
#